data_AF-A0A7J2U0Z4-F1
#
_entry.id   AF-A0A7J2U0Z4-F1
#
_cell.length_a   1.000
_cell.length_b   1.000
_cell.length_c   1.000
_cell.angle_alpha   90.00
_cell.angle_beta   90.00
_cell.angle_gamma   90.00
#
_symmetry.space_group_name_H-M   'P 1'
#
loop_
_entity.id
_entity.type
_entity.pdbx_description
1 polymer ?
#
loop_
_entity_poly.entity_id
_entity_poly.type
_entity_poly.pdbx_seq_one_letter_code
_entity_poly.pdbx_strand_id
1 'polypeptide(L)' 'MVYGIKTIYVNPFKTSRKSPNGKKLRFINYRFAELGGLVTSRDVVASWNIALRGLEKLKRMRG' A
#
# COMPACT_ATOMS: atom_id res chain seq x y z
N MET A 1 9.43 -17.05 -4.78
CA MET A 1 9.87 -16.70 -6.14
C MET A 1 8.75 -17.14 -7.07
N VAL A 2 8.22 -16.24 -7.89
CA VAL A 2 7.15 -16.55 -8.85
C VAL A 2 7.65 -16.08 -10.21
N TYR A 3 7.80 -16.98 -11.18
CA TYR A 3 8.34 -16.66 -12.52
C TYR A 3 9.66 -15.87 -12.51
N GLY A 4 10.60 -16.21 -11.61
CA GLY A 4 11.88 -15.49 -11.47
C GLY A 4 11.78 -14.13 -10.76
N ILE A 5 10.57 -13.67 -10.41
CA ILE A 5 10.36 -12.45 -9.62
C ILE A 5 10.49 -12.78 -8.14
N LYS A 6 11.36 -12.04 -7.43
CA LYS A 6 11.51 -12.16 -5.98
C LYS A 6 10.22 -11.69 -5.31
N THR A 7 9.45 -12.65 -4.80
CA THR A 7 8.23 -12.40 -4.03
C THR A 7 8.52 -12.43 -2.54
N ILE A 8 7.85 -11.56 -1.80
CA ILE A 8 7.95 -11.50 -0.34
C ILE A 8 6.55 -11.42 0.27
N TYR A 9 6.40 -12.05 1.43
CA TYR A 9 5.21 -11.87 2.23
C TYR A 9 5.26 -10.54 2.99
N VAL A 10 4.18 -9.78 2.90
CA VAL A 10 3.93 -8.52 3.62
C VAL A 10 2.59 -8.64 4.32
N ASN A 11 2.55 -8.29 5.61
CA ASN A 11 1.31 -8.28 6.38
C ASN A 11 0.35 -7.20 5.81
N PRO A 12 -0.85 -7.57 5.32
CA PRO A 12 -1.80 -6.65 4.71
C PRO A 12 -2.63 -5.85 5.73
N PHE A 13 -2.46 -6.07 7.03
CA PHE A 13 -3.28 -5.45 8.05
C PHE A 13 -3.26 -3.92 7.98
N LYS A 14 -4.48 -3.32 7.93
CA LYS A 14 -4.76 -1.88 7.88
C LYS A 14 -4.16 -1.12 6.68
N THR A 15 -3.75 -1.80 5.60
CA THR A 15 -3.13 -1.15 4.43
C THR A 15 -4.10 -0.24 3.68
N SER A 16 -5.39 -0.60 3.57
CA SER A 16 -6.42 0.23 2.92
C SER A 16 -6.85 1.47 3.72
N ARG A 17 -6.32 1.63 4.94
CA ARG A 17 -6.68 2.72 5.86
C ARG A 17 -5.55 3.71 6.13
N LYS A 18 -4.35 3.45 5.61
CA LYS A 18 -3.17 4.28 5.82
C LYS A 18 -2.89 5.11 4.57
N SER A 19 -2.54 6.38 4.74
CA SER A 19 -2.04 7.19 3.63
C SER A 19 -0.68 6.65 3.16
N PRO A 20 -0.53 6.31 1.87
CA PRO A 20 0.72 5.77 1.34
C PRO A 20 1.79 6.86 1.12
N ASN A 21 1.39 8.12 0.95
CA ASN A 21 2.29 9.24 0.62
C ASN A 21 2.22 10.38 1.64
N GLY A 22 1.62 10.16 2.81
CA GLY A 22 1.48 11.16 3.87
C GLY A 22 0.43 12.24 3.59
N LYS A 23 -0.22 12.26 2.41
CA LYS A 23 -1.35 13.17 2.14
C LYS A 23 -2.61 12.76 2.89
N LYS A 24 -3.54 13.70 3.08
CA LYS A 24 -4.82 13.45 3.76
C LYS A 24 -5.60 12.36 3.00
N LEU A 25 -6.05 11.34 3.73
CA LEU A 25 -6.88 10.25 3.23
C LEU A 25 -8.27 10.36 3.85
N ARG A 26 -9.32 10.52 3.04
CA ARG A 26 -10.72 10.56 3.48
C ARG A 26 -11.47 9.40 2.85
N PHE A 27 -12.20 8.62 3.65
CA PHE A 27 -13.04 7.56 3.12
C PHE A 27 -14.37 8.14 2.62
N ILE A 28 -14.73 7.81 1.39
CA ILE A 28 -16.01 8.18 0.79
C ILE A 28 -17.02 7.07 1.08
N ASN A 29 -16.64 5.82 0.82
CA ASN A 29 -17.43 4.64 1.12
C ASN A 29 -16.53 3.40 1.27
N TYR A 30 -17.12 2.20 1.20
CA TYR A 30 -16.35 0.96 1.31
C TYR A 30 -15.34 0.76 0.17
N ARG A 31 -15.57 1.35 -1.01
CA ARG A 31 -14.78 1.15 -2.24
C ARG A 31 -13.84 2.31 -2.56
N PHE A 32 -14.23 3.55 -2.27
CA PHE A 32 -13.52 4.75 -2.69
C PHE A 32 -12.99 5.59 -1.52
N ALA A 33 -11.88 6.27 -1.76
CA ALA A 33 -11.27 7.22 -0.85
C ALA A 33 -10.69 8.42 -1.64
N GLU A 34 -10.69 9.58 -1.03
CA GLU A 34 -10.00 10.76 -1.52
C GLU A 34 -8.59 10.80 -0.90
N LEU A 35 -7.55 10.83 -1.73
CA LEU A 35 -6.16 10.96 -1.30
C LEU A 35 -5.58 12.26 -1.86
N GLY A 36 -5.39 13.25 -0.99
CA GLY A 36 -4.78 14.52 -1.37
C GLY A 36 -5.53 15.29 -2.47
N GLY A 37 -6.86 15.19 -2.51
CA GLY A 37 -7.71 15.86 -3.50
C GLY A 37 -8.11 15.00 -4.70
N LEU A 38 -7.56 13.79 -4.85
CA LEU A 38 -7.92 12.86 -5.93
C LEU A 38 -8.74 11.69 -5.39
N VAL A 39 -9.86 11.38 -6.05
CA VAL A 39 -10.65 10.17 -5.75
C VAL A 39 -9.96 8.95 -6.35
N THR A 40 -9.74 7.93 -5.51
CA THR A 40 -9.15 6.64 -5.88
C THR A 40 -9.88 5.49 -5.18
N SER A 41 -9.56 4.23 -5.53
CA SER A 41 -10.09 3.07 -4.83
C SER A 41 -9.29 2.74 -3.57
N ARG A 42 -9.97 2.16 -2.58
CA ARG A 42 -9.31 1.69 -1.35
C ARG A 42 -8.36 0.51 -1.60
N ASP A 43 -8.57 -0.23 -2.69
CA ASP A 43 -7.68 -1.33 -3.12
C ASP A 43 -6.39 -0.80 -3.72
N VAL A 44 -6.44 0.31 -4.47
CA VAL A 44 -5.22 1.01 -4.94
C VAL A 44 -4.42 1.53 -3.75
N VAL A 45 -5.08 2.17 -2.78
CA VAL A 45 -4.43 2.60 -1.52
C VAL A 45 -3.79 1.42 -0.78
N ALA A 46 -4.48 0.28 -0.68
CA ALA A 46 -3.95 -0.91 -0.05
C ALA A 46 -2.72 -1.46 -0.79
N SER A 47 -2.78 -1.53 -2.12
CA SER A 47 -1.72 -2.05 -2.98
C SER A 47 -0.44 -1.22 -2.86
N TRP A 48 -0.55 0.11 -2.84
CA TRP A 48 0.60 1.00 -2.62
C TRP A 48 1.21 0.81 -1.23
N ASN A 49 0.41 0.70 -0.18
CA ASN A 49 0.92 0.45 1.16
C ASN A 49 1.62 -0.92 1.29
N ILE A 50 1.10 -1.96 0.61
CA ILE A 50 1.76 -3.29 0.55
C ILE A 50 3.12 -3.16 -0.15
N ALA A 51 3.17 -2.46 -1.29
CA ALA A 51 4.41 -2.26 -2.03
C ALA A 51 5.46 -1.50 -1.20
N LEU A 52 5.06 -0.43 -0.51
CA LEU A 52 5.96 0.35 0.36
C LEU A 52 6.52 -0.47 1.52
N ARG A 53 5.66 -1.20 2.25
CA ARG A 53 6.11 -2.12 3.32
C ARG A 53 7.03 -3.22 2.77
N GLY A 54 6.72 -3.73 1.59
CA GLY A 54 7.55 -4.72 0.91
C GLY A 54 8.94 -4.18 0.58
N LEU A 55 8.99 -2.95 0.05
CA LEU A 55 10.25 -2.26 -0.24
C LEU A 55 11.09 -2.05 1.02
N GLU A 56 10.49 -1.61 2.13
CA GLU A 56 11.20 -1.48 3.41
C GLU A 56 11.78 -2.82 3.89
N LYS A 57 11.02 -3.90 3.79
CA LYS A 57 11.50 -5.25 4.14
C LYS A 57 12.67 -5.68 3.25
N LEU A 58 12.59 -5.42 1.94
CA LEU A 58 13.66 -5.72 0.99
C LEU A 58 14.94 -4.93 1.29
N LYS A 59 14.82 -3.65 1.67
CA LYS A 59 15.95 -2.82 2.07
C LYS A 59 16.65 -3.37 3.33
N ARG A 60 15.87 -3.78 4.34
CA ARG A 60 16.41 -4.37 5.59
C ARG A 60 17.11 -5.72 5.41
N MET A 61 16.75 -6.48 4.37
CA MET A 61 17.44 -7.75 4.06
C MET A 61 18.72 -7.56 3.25
N ARG A 62 19.00 -6.33 2.79
CA ARG A 62 20.17 -6.01 1.95
C ARG A 62 21.33 -5.40 2.72
N GLY A 63 21.08 -4.86 3.92
CA GLY A 63 22.11 -4.37 4.85
C GLY A 63 22.26 -5.34 5.99
#